data_AF-A0A1Y4I8Q1-F1
#
_entry.id   AF-A0A1Y4I8Q1-F1
#
_cell.length_a   1.000
_cell.length_b   1.000
_cell.length_c   1.000
_cell.angle_alpha   90.00
_cell.angle_beta   90.00
_cell.angle_gamma   90.00
#
_symmetry.space_group_name_H-M   'P 1'
#
loop_
_entity.id
_entity.type
_entity.pdbx_description
1 polymer ?
#
loop_
_entity_poly.entity_id
_entity_poly.type
_entity_poly.pdbx_seq_one_letter_code
_entity_poly.pdbx_strand_id
1 'polypeptide(L)'
;MNEKLCLEITLPSHLADLPIRIIRGSKDKELICSLQSENDQIRYSNGEEQKYVFVWRQNDYLKLMLDEILWIEAEESHSKLYLTNNRNMVISFNLATIEKELPNVDFLRIHRSYIINLKHVISLIGNSLNIEGKLITIGRGYREKLLDRFIFLGVRRKNK
;
A
#
# COMPACT_ATOMS: atom_id res chain seq x y z
N MET A 1 24.10 21.70 -25.49
CA MET A 1 24.05 20.35 -24.87
C MET A 1 24.35 20.51 -23.40
N ASN A 2 23.35 20.38 -22.52
CA ASN A 2 23.58 20.39 -21.08
C ASN A 2 23.92 18.97 -20.63
N GLU A 3 25.17 18.73 -20.26
CA GLU A 3 25.58 17.50 -19.59
C GLU A 3 24.98 17.49 -18.18
N LYS A 4 24.23 16.43 -17.86
CA LYS A 4 23.76 16.19 -16.50
C LYS A 4 24.97 15.74 -15.68
N LEU A 5 25.38 16.54 -14.69
CA LEU A 5 26.36 16.13 -13.68
C LEU A 5 25.69 15.11 -12.75
N CYS A 6 26.18 13.87 -12.78
CA CYS A 6 25.77 12.79 -11.88
C CYS A 6 26.84 12.61 -10.79
N LEU A 7 26.42 12.50 -9.53
CA LEU A 7 27.28 12.08 -8.43
C LEU A 7 26.93 10.63 -8.12
N GLU A 8 27.83 9.71 -8.44
CA GLU A 8 27.70 8.29 -8.17
C GLU A 8 28.58 7.92 -6.98
N ILE A 9 27.98 7.29 -5.96
CA ILE A 9 28.69 6.82 -4.76
C ILE A 9 28.45 5.31 -4.67
N THR A 10 29.51 4.53 -4.86
CA THR A 10 29.48 3.07 -4.73
C THR A 10 30.00 2.68 -3.35
N LEU A 11 29.12 2.16 -2.50
CA LEU A 11 29.52 1.64 -1.18
C LEU A 11 29.77 0.13 -1.26
N PRO A 12 30.82 -0.38 -0.60
CA PRO A 12 31.04 -1.81 -0.47
C PRO A 12 29.96 -2.45 0.42
N SER A 13 29.64 -3.71 0.16
CA SER A 13 28.49 -4.44 0.73
C SER A 13 28.44 -4.48 2.26
N HIS A 14 29.58 -4.36 2.95
CA HIS A 14 29.67 -4.34 4.41
C HIS A 14 29.30 -2.99 5.05
N LEU A 15 29.02 -1.94 4.26
CA LEU A 15 28.67 -0.59 4.71
C LEU A 15 27.23 -0.19 4.33
N ALA A 16 26.39 -1.15 3.93
CA ALA A 16 25.05 -0.90 3.40
C ALA A 16 24.09 -0.21 4.39
N ASP A 17 24.26 -0.46 5.69
CA ASP A 17 23.39 0.06 6.75
C ASP A 17 23.87 1.38 7.37
N LEU A 18 24.95 1.97 6.85
CA LEU A 18 25.47 3.23 7.38
C LEU A 18 24.65 4.43 6.88
N PRO A 19 24.27 5.36 7.77
CA PRO A 19 23.58 6.57 7.37
C PRO A 19 24.51 7.44 6.52
N ILE A 20 24.13 7.69 5.26
CA ILE A 20 24.86 8.60 4.37
C ILE A 20 24.36 10.03 4.63
N ARG A 21 25.29 10.95 4.89
CA ARG A 21 24.99 12.39 5.01
C ARG A 21 25.58 13.15 3.84
N ILE A 22 24.74 13.71 2.98
CA ILE A 22 25.18 14.57 1.87
C ILE A 22 24.94 16.03 2.26
N ILE A 23 26.01 16.81 2.36
CA ILE A 23 25.94 18.24 2.73
C ILE A 23 26.12 19.07 1.46
N ARG A 24 25.10 19.87 1.11
CA ARG A 24 25.16 20.80 -0.02
C ARG A 24 24.86 22.23 0.44
N GLY A 25 25.90 22.96 0.82
CA GLY A 25 25.81 24.38 1.18
C GLY A 25 24.85 24.68 2.33
N SER A 26 24.70 25.96 2.65
CA SER A 26 24.20 26.48 3.94
C SER A 26 22.70 26.32 4.23
N LYS A 27 21.97 25.47 3.49
CA LYS A 27 20.54 25.19 3.73
C LYS A 27 20.35 23.69 3.85
N ASP A 28 20.37 23.21 5.09
CA ASP A 28 20.25 21.81 5.43
C ASP A 28 18.88 21.26 4.97
N LYS A 29 18.91 20.34 4.01
CA LYS A 29 17.78 19.43 3.75
C LYS A 29 18.25 18.03 4.10
N GLU A 30 17.66 17.45 5.14
CA GLU A 30 17.88 16.04 5.49
C GLU A 30 17.24 15.16 4.41
N LEU A 31 18.08 14.40 3.71
CA LEU A 31 17.65 13.29 2.86
C LEU A 31 17.92 12.01 3.65
N ILE A 32 16.88 11.47 4.29
CA ILE A 32 16.94 10.15 4.91
C ILE A 32 16.70 9.14 3.78
N CYS A 33 17.76 8.45 3.38
CA CYS A 33 17.67 7.38 2.39
C CYS A 33 17.92 6.04 3.09
N SER A 34 16.95 5.14 3.03
CA SER A 34 17.15 3.74 3.38
C SER A 34 17.43 2.95 2.10
N LEU A 35 18.60 2.32 2.03
CA LEU A 35 18.96 1.42 0.92
C LEU A 35 18.24 0.09 1.11
N GLN A 36 17.38 -0.28 0.16
CA GLN A 36 16.81 -1.63 0.06
C GLN A 36 16.97 -2.12 -1.37
N SER A 37 17.41 -3.37 -1.51
CA SER A 37 17.91 -3.95 -2.76
C SER A 37 16.87 -3.97 -3.89
N GLU A 38 17.33 -3.48 -5.05
CA GLU A 38 16.97 -3.79 -6.44
C GLU A 38 15.59 -4.42 -6.72
N ASN A 39 14.54 -3.60 -6.84
CA ASN A 39 13.57 -3.69 -7.96
C ASN A 39 12.49 -2.60 -8.06
N ASP A 40 12.41 -1.65 -7.14
CA ASP A 40 11.38 -0.61 -7.25
C ASP A 40 11.93 0.68 -7.86
N GLN A 41 11.32 1.11 -8.97
CA GLN A 41 11.49 2.44 -9.54
C GLN A 41 11.21 3.47 -8.45
N ILE A 42 12.25 4.16 -7.98
CA ILE A 42 12.14 5.22 -6.98
C ILE A 42 11.34 6.38 -7.59
N ARG A 43 10.02 6.39 -7.35
CA ARG A 43 9.17 7.56 -7.56
C ARG A 43 9.45 8.53 -6.42
N TYR A 44 10.39 9.45 -6.61
CA TYR A 44 10.50 10.65 -5.80
C TYR A 44 9.19 11.44 -5.95
N SER A 45 8.28 11.32 -4.98
CA SER A 45 7.10 12.17 -4.91
C SER A 45 7.39 13.31 -3.93
N ASN A 46 7.54 14.51 -4.49
CA ASN A 46 7.32 15.73 -3.75
C ASN A 46 5.88 15.70 -3.21
N GLY A 47 5.71 15.44 -1.91
CA GLY A 47 4.69 16.04 -1.03
C GLY A 47 3.21 16.04 -1.41
N GLU A 48 2.75 15.36 -2.47
CA GLU A 48 1.34 15.16 -2.75
C GLU A 48 1.05 13.64 -2.80
N GLU A 49 0.38 13.14 -1.77
CA GLU A 49 -0.17 11.77 -1.77
C GLU A 49 -1.04 11.58 -3.03
N GLN A 50 -0.77 10.54 -3.82
CA GLN A 50 -1.64 10.19 -4.93
C GLN A 50 -3.03 9.83 -4.39
N LYS A 51 -4.03 10.68 -4.66
CA LYS A 51 -5.40 10.51 -4.12
C LYS A 51 -6.32 9.69 -5.01
N TYR A 52 -5.89 9.33 -6.21
CA TYR A 52 -6.72 8.67 -7.21
C TYR A 52 -5.93 7.66 -8.05
N VAL A 53 -6.67 6.76 -8.70
CA VAL A 53 -6.17 5.82 -9.69
C VAL A 53 -7.01 5.90 -10.96
N PHE A 54 -6.37 5.62 -12.11
CA PHE A 54 -7.08 5.40 -13.36
C PHE A 54 -7.21 3.90 -13.58
N VAL A 55 -8.45 3.43 -13.61
CA VAL A 55 -8.77 2.02 -13.78
C VAL A 55 -9.21 1.78 -15.20
N TRP A 56 -8.50 0.91 -15.92
CA TRP A 56 -8.91 0.49 -17.26
C TRP A 56 -10.18 -0.35 -17.18
N ARG A 57 -11.22 0.08 -17.88
CA ARG A 57 -12.51 -0.62 -17.98
C ARG A 57 -12.94 -0.65 -19.44
N GLN A 58 -13.07 -1.86 -20.01
CA GLN A 58 -13.55 -2.10 -21.38
C GLN A 58 -12.77 -1.34 -22.46
N ASN A 59 -13.03 -0.04 -22.62
CA ASN A 59 -12.46 0.81 -23.66
C ASN A 59 -12.01 2.20 -23.19
N ASP A 60 -12.08 2.49 -21.88
CA ASP A 60 -11.65 3.76 -21.31
C ASP A 60 -10.95 3.61 -19.94
N TYR A 61 -10.38 4.73 -19.47
CA TYR A 61 -9.84 4.85 -18.12
C TYR A 61 -10.84 5.61 -17.23
N LEU A 62 -11.32 4.95 -16.19
CA LEU A 62 -12.15 5.57 -15.17
C LEU A 62 -11.25 6.12 -14.05
N LYS A 63 -11.36 7.42 -13.76
CA LYS A 63 -10.75 8.02 -12.57
C LYS A 63 -11.56 7.61 -11.34
N LEU A 64 -10.91 6.99 -10.36
CA LEU A 64 -11.48 6.65 -9.05
C LEU A 64 -10.63 7.27 -7.95
N MET A 65 -11.26 7.87 -6.94
CA MET A 65 -10.53 8.25 -5.73
C MET A 65 -10.19 7.00 -4.93
N LEU A 66 -8.99 6.97 -4.34
CA LEU A 66 -8.57 5.82 -3.51
C LEU A 66 -9.51 5.63 -2.32
N ASP A 67 -9.97 6.72 -1.72
CA ASP A 67 -10.91 6.71 -0.61
C ASP A 67 -12.30 6.20 -1.01
N GLU A 68 -12.63 6.10 -2.31
CA GLU A 68 -13.87 5.43 -2.74
C GLU A 68 -13.75 3.91 -2.73
N ILE A 69 -12.55 3.33 -2.70
CA ILE A 69 -12.33 1.88 -2.75
C ILE A 69 -12.36 1.31 -1.34
N LEU A 70 -13.33 0.44 -1.07
CA LEU A 70 -13.52 -0.21 0.24
C LEU A 70 -12.65 -1.47 0.37
N TRP A 71 -12.79 -2.39 -0.59
CA TRP A 71 -11.98 -3.58 -0.72
C TRP A 71 -12.01 -4.11 -2.16
N ILE A 72 -11.13 -5.05 -2.44
CA ILE A 72 -10.98 -5.71 -3.74
C ILE A 72 -11.02 -7.21 -3.49
N GLU A 73 -11.87 -7.91 -4.23
CA GLU A 73 -12.08 -9.34 -4.15
C GLU A 73 -11.57 -10.03 -5.41
N ALA A 74 -10.90 -11.16 -5.28
CA ALA A 74 -10.57 -11.99 -6.44
C ALA A 74 -11.83 -12.68 -6.96
N GLU A 75 -12.06 -12.58 -8.27
CA GLU A 75 -13.15 -13.24 -8.99
C GLU A 75 -12.54 -14.02 -10.16
N GLU A 76 -12.26 -15.30 -9.93
CA GLU A 76 -11.53 -16.18 -10.88
C GLU A 76 -10.17 -15.59 -11.30
N SER A 77 -10.06 -15.09 -12.54
CA SER A 77 -8.89 -14.42 -13.11
C SER A 77 -8.97 -12.88 -13.06
N HIS A 78 -10.11 -12.35 -12.64
CA HIS A 78 -10.42 -10.94 -12.55
C HIS A 78 -10.40 -10.48 -11.09
N SER A 79 -10.52 -9.17 -10.89
CA SER A 79 -10.74 -8.60 -9.56
C SER A 79 -11.96 -7.70 -9.56
N LYS A 80 -12.76 -7.82 -8.52
CA LYS A 80 -13.93 -6.99 -8.28
C LYS A 80 -13.62 -5.93 -7.24
N LEU A 81 -13.70 -4.67 -7.66
CA LEU A 81 -13.57 -3.51 -6.79
C LEU A 81 -14.94 -3.22 -6.18
N TYR A 82 -14.99 -3.15 -4.85
CA TYR A 82 -16.14 -2.69 -4.09
C TYR A 82 -15.90 -1.26 -3.66
N LEU A 83 -16.82 -0.39 -4.03
CA LEU A 83 -16.73 1.04 -3.86
C LEU A 83 -17.78 1.55 -2.88
N THR A 84 -17.59 2.77 -2.39
CA THR A 84 -18.61 3.49 -1.61
C THR A 84 -19.93 3.59 -2.37
N ASN A 85 -21.01 3.86 -1.62
CA ASN A 85 -22.38 3.95 -2.15
C ASN A 85 -22.85 2.67 -2.84
N ASN A 86 -22.38 1.51 -2.35
CA ASN A 86 -22.77 0.18 -2.83
C ASN A 86 -22.50 -0.07 -4.32
N ARG A 87 -21.54 0.66 -4.90
CA ARG A 87 -21.10 0.46 -6.28
C ARG A 87 -20.03 -0.63 -6.33
N ASN A 88 -19.94 -1.33 -7.46
CA ASN A 88 -18.84 -2.26 -7.71
C ASN A 88 -18.53 -2.34 -9.21
N MET A 89 -17.33 -2.80 -9.54
CA MET A 89 -16.92 -3.08 -10.92
C MET A 89 -15.89 -4.20 -10.98
N VAL A 90 -15.86 -4.91 -12.10
CA VAL A 90 -14.89 -5.97 -12.38
C VAL A 90 -13.82 -5.44 -13.33
N ILE A 91 -12.56 -5.76 -13.05
CA ILE A 91 -11.41 -5.38 -13.85
C ILE A 91 -10.58 -6.60 -14.23
N SER A 92 -9.96 -6.57 -15.41
CA SER A 92 -9.19 -7.67 -16.00
C SER A 92 -7.79 -7.85 -15.44
N PHE A 93 -7.58 -7.45 -14.19
CA PHE A 93 -6.33 -7.60 -13.46
C PHE A 93 -6.55 -8.48 -12.24
N ASN A 94 -5.58 -9.34 -11.94
CA ASN A 94 -5.60 -10.13 -10.72
C ASN A 94 -5.15 -9.31 -9.50
N LEU A 95 -5.44 -9.81 -8.29
CA LEU A 95 -5.08 -9.12 -7.05
C LEU A 95 -3.58 -8.87 -6.90
N ALA A 96 -2.71 -9.77 -7.35
CA ALA A 96 -1.27 -9.61 -7.20
C ALA A 96 -0.72 -8.45 -8.04
N THR A 97 -1.29 -8.21 -9.23
CA THR A 97 -0.95 -7.04 -10.04
C THR A 97 -1.45 -5.76 -9.38
N ILE A 98 -2.70 -5.76 -8.91
CA ILE A 98 -3.30 -4.58 -8.26
C ILE A 98 -2.55 -4.21 -6.98
N GLU A 99 -2.15 -5.20 -6.17
CA GLU A 99 -1.42 -5.03 -4.91
C GLU A 99 -0.13 -4.22 -5.08
N LYS A 100 0.57 -4.37 -6.22
CA LYS A 100 1.84 -3.66 -6.49
C LYS A 100 1.65 -2.19 -6.86
N GLU A 101 0.50 -1.83 -7.42
CA GLU A 101 0.22 -0.47 -7.90
C GLU A 101 -0.46 0.40 -6.83
N LEU A 102 -1.11 -0.22 -5.85
CA LEU A 102 -1.80 0.50 -4.79
C LEU A 102 -0.84 0.99 -3.70
N PRO A 103 -1.09 2.17 -3.10
CA PRO A 103 -0.30 2.64 -1.96
C PRO A 103 -0.41 1.68 -0.78
N ASN A 104 0.71 1.07 -0.41
CA ASN A 104 0.81 0.14 0.71
C ASN A 104 0.42 0.75 2.06
N VAL A 105 0.37 2.08 2.17
CA VAL A 105 -0.06 2.82 3.37
C VAL A 105 -1.55 2.66 3.64
N ASP A 106 -2.37 2.60 2.60
CA ASP A 106 -3.83 2.53 2.71
C ASP A 106 -4.35 1.13 2.43
N PHE A 107 -3.73 0.40 1.52
CA PHE A 107 -4.19 -0.90 1.07
C PHE A 107 -3.35 -2.03 1.65
N LEU A 108 -4.02 -3.10 2.07
CA LEU A 108 -3.35 -4.29 2.56
C LEU A 108 -4.09 -5.56 2.13
N ARG A 109 -3.34 -6.53 1.62
CA ARG A 109 -3.85 -7.89 1.40
C ARG A 109 -4.00 -8.62 2.72
N ILE A 110 -5.22 -9.09 3.00
CA ILE A 110 -5.56 -9.80 4.24
C ILE A 110 -5.98 -11.24 4.01
N HIS A 111 -6.14 -11.65 2.76
CA HIS A 111 -6.50 -13.01 2.37
C HIS A 111 -6.01 -13.28 0.94
N ARG A 112 -5.96 -14.55 0.53
CA ARG A 112 -5.61 -14.89 -0.87
C ARG A 112 -6.54 -14.23 -1.89
N SER A 113 -7.78 -13.95 -1.47
CA SER A 113 -8.85 -13.36 -2.29
C SER A 113 -9.25 -11.94 -1.89
N TYR A 114 -8.56 -11.28 -0.95
CA TYR A 114 -8.98 -9.95 -0.50
C TYR A 114 -7.80 -8.99 -0.25
N ILE A 115 -7.90 -7.81 -0.86
CA ILE A 115 -7.17 -6.59 -0.49
C ILE A 115 -8.18 -5.61 0.11
N ILE A 116 -7.88 -5.01 1.24
CA ILE A 116 -8.77 -4.05 1.91
C ILE A 116 -8.12 -2.68 1.99
N ASN A 117 -8.95 -1.65 2.02
CA ASN A 117 -8.53 -0.30 2.41
C ASN A 117 -8.68 -0.15 3.93
N LEU A 118 -7.56 0.09 4.61
CA LEU A 118 -7.48 0.21 6.06
C LEU A 118 -8.31 1.37 6.60
N LYS A 119 -8.51 2.43 5.80
CA LYS A 119 -9.32 3.60 6.18
C LYS A 119 -10.80 3.25 6.41
N HIS A 120 -11.28 2.18 5.79
CA HIS A 120 -12.69 1.75 5.85
C HIS A 120 -12.95 0.62 6.86
N VAL A 121 -11.93 0.22 7.62
CA VAL A 121 -12.08 -0.82 8.65
C VAL A 121 -12.81 -0.24 9.86
N ILE A 122 -14.00 -0.77 10.16
CA ILE A 122 -14.84 -0.33 11.27
C ILE A 122 -14.47 -1.06 12.56
N SER A 123 -14.29 -2.38 12.49
CA SER A 123 -14.00 -3.19 13.67
C SER A 123 -13.33 -4.51 13.33
N LEU A 124 -12.41 -4.96 14.18
CA LEU A 124 -11.87 -6.32 14.16
C LEU A 124 -12.70 -7.21 15.10
N ILE A 125 -13.43 -8.18 14.54
CA ILE A 125 -14.27 -9.12 15.30
C ILE A 125 -13.70 -10.53 15.12
N GLY A 126 -13.06 -11.05 16.16
CA GLY A 126 -12.39 -12.35 16.12
C GLY A 126 -11.26 -12.39 15.08
N ASN A 127 -11.50 -13.10 13.97
CA ASN A 127 -10.57 -13.21 12.86
C ASN A 127 -11.11 -12.57 11.55
N SER A 128 -12.04 -11.63 11.68
CA SER A 128 -12.63 -10.93 10.53
C SER A 128 -12.62 -9.43 10.75
N LEU A 129 -12.44 -8.67 9.67
CA LEU A 129 -12.64 -7.23 9.65
C LEU A 129 -14.06 -6.91 9.19
N ASN A 130 -14.71 -5.99 9.88
CA ASN A 130 -15.96 -5.38 9.43
C ASN A 130 -15.64 -4.14 8.59
N ILE A 131 -16.10 -4.13 7.35
CA ILE A 131 -15.98 -3.01 6.42
C ILE A 131 -17.37 -2.76 5.84
N GLU A 132 -17.97 -1.61 6.18
CA GLU A 132 -19.32 -1.23 5.71
C GLU A 132 -20.38 -2.33 5.90
N GLY A 133 -20.33 -3.05 7.03
CA GLY A 133 -21.26 -4.14 7.36
C GLY A 133 -20.89 -5.51 6.77
N LYS A 134 -19.88 -5.60 5.89
CA LYS A 134 -19.36 -6.88 5.39
C LYS A 134 -18.24 -7.39 6.30
N LEU A 135 -18.37 -8.65 6.75
CA LEU A 135 -17.30 -9.35 7.47
C LEU A 135 -16.36 -10.05 6.49
N ILE A 136 -15.09 -9.63 6.47
CA ILE A 136 -14.04 -10.21 5.62
C ILE A 136 -13.04 -10.96 6.51
N THR A 137 -12.94 -12.27 6.31
CA THR A 137 -12.07 -13.14 7.10
C THR A 137 -10.60 -12.97 6.73
N ILE A 138 -9.76 -12.90 7.76
CA ILE A 138 -8.30 -12.75 7.63
C ILE A 138 -7.67 -14.13 7.43
N GLY A 139 -6.89 -14.28 6.36
CA GLY A 139 -6.11 -15.49 6.11
C GLY A 139 -4.98 -15.64 7.13
N ARG A 140 -4.69 -16.88 7.54
CA ARG A 140 -3.74 -17.19 8.61
C ARG A 140 -2.36 -16.53 8.41
N GLY A 141 -1.83 -16.58 7.19
CA GLY A 141 -0.52 -16.00 6.84
C GLY A 141 -0.50 -14.48 6.70
N TYR A 142 -1.66 -13.81 6.74
CA TYR A 142 -1.77 -12.36 6.60
C TYR A 142 -2.03 -11.65 7.93
N ARG A 143 -2.35 -12.42 8.98
CA ARG A 143 -2.84 -11.88 10.25
C ARG A 143 -1.80 -11.02 10.95
N GLU A 144 -0.56 -11.50 11.06
CA GLU A 144 0.51 -10.78 11.76
C GLU A 144 0.77 -9.42 11.11
N LYS A 145 1.05 -9.42 9.80
CA LYS A 145 1.24 -8.20 8.99
C LYS A 145 0.08 -7.21 9.10
N LEU A 146 -1.16 -7.70 9.21
CA LEU A 146 -2.33 -6.84 9.42
C LEU A 146 -2.37 -6.23 10.81
N LEU A 147 -2.10 -7.02 11.86
CA LEU A 147 -2.12 -6.53 13.23
C LEU A 147 -1.03 -5.48 13.48
N ASP A 148 0.12 -5.60 12.82
CA ASP A 148 1.20 -4.60 12.87
C ASP A 148 0.78 -3.21 12.34
N ARG A 149 -0.30 -3.14 11.56
CA ARG A 149 -0.86 -1.87 11.07
C ARG A 149 -1.79 -1.20 12.06
N PHE A 150 -2.17 -1.88 13.14
CA PHE A 150 -3.16 -1.38 14.09
C PHE A 150 -2.53 -1.06 15.44
N ILE A 151 -2.91 0.08 15.99
CA ILE A 151 -2.59 0.46 17.36
C ILE A 151 -3.78 0.06 18.23
N PHE A 152 -3.56 -0.88 19.16
CA PHE A 152 -4.60 -1.34 20.07
C PHE A 152 -4.53 -0.56 21.39
N LEU A 153 -5.58 0.21 21.68
CA LEU A 153 -5.77 0.87 22.97
C LEU A 153 -6.70 0.03 23.85
N GLY A 154 -6.36 -0.14 25.13
CA GLY A 154 -7.22 -0.85 26.08
C GLY A 154 -7.27 -2.37 25.90
N VAL A 155 -6.12 -3.01 25.67
CA VAL A 155 -6.04 -4.49 25.58
C VAL A 155 -6.43 -5.10 26.92
N ARG A 156 -7.63 -5.69 26.99
CA ARG A 156 -8.06 -6.51 28.13
C ARG A 156 -7.22 -7.78 28.08
N ARG A 157 -6.16 -7.84 28.90
CA ARG A 157 -5.30 -9.04 29.02
C ARG A 157 -6.22 -10.26 29.18
N LYS A 158 -6.14 -11.21 28.24
CA LYS A 158 -6.64 -12.56 28.49
C LYS A 158 -5.79 -13.11 29.62
N ASN A 159 -6.41 -13.39 30.76
CA ASN A 159 -5.77 -14.19 31.79
C ASN A 159 -5.33 -15.51 31.14
N LYS A 160 -4.11 -15.89 31.53
CA LYS A 160 -3.34 -17.06 31.09
C LYS A 160 -4.18 -18.34 31.06
#